data_AF-A0A0Q7VPY7-F1
#
_entry.id   AF-A0A0Q7VPY7-F1
#
_cell.length_a   1.000
_cell.length_b   1.000
_cell.length_c   1.000
_cell.angle_alpha   90.00
_cell.angle_beta   90.00
_cell.angle_gamma   90.00
#
_symmetry.space_group_name_H-M   'P 1'
#
loop_
_entity.id
_entity.type
_entity.pdbx_description
1 polymer ?
#
loop_
_entity_poly.entity_id
_entity_poly.type
_entity_poly.pdbx_seq_one_letter_code
_entity_poly.pdbx_strand_id
1 'polypeptide(L)'
;MSTITFSNAAIVSPRSATKLRLTARGRRVVLALAAVPLAVGIGFAALSGGSAMASGEQVATASFASVTVMPGDTLWSIAESVAPGADPREVIGDITRLNALRGGALQIGQELAIPAQYSE
;
A
#
# COMPACT_ATOMS: atom_id res chain seq x y z
N MET A 1 -35.88 -75.73 -38.32
CA MET A 1 -36.04 -75.38 -36.90
C MET A 1 -35.08 -74.24 -36.61
N SER A 2 -35.57 -73.01 -36.43
CA SER A 2 -34.71 -71.84 -36.22
C SER A 2 -34.87 -71.37 -34.78
N THR A 3 -33.82 -71.48 -33.99
CA THR A 3 -33.75 -71.01 -32.60
C THR A 3 -33.30 -69.55 -32.59
N ILE A 4 -34.12 -68.68 -32.00
CA ILE A 4 -33.77 -67.27 -31.79
C ILE A 4 -33.22 -67.17 -30.37
N THR A 5 -31.94 -66.81 -30.26
CA THR A 5 -31.27 -66.53 -28.99
C THR A 5 -31.41 -65.04 -28.68
N PHE A 6 -31.96 -64.69 -27.53
CA PHE A 6 -31.98 -63.33 -27.03
C PHE A 6 -30.86 -63.15 -26.00
N SER A 7 -29.96 -62.19 -26.24
CA SER A 7 -28.94 -61.78 -25.29
C SER A 7 -29.54 -60.81 -24.27
N ASN A 8 -29.42 -61.14 -22.99
CA ASN A 8 -29.89 -60.29 -21.89
C ASN A 8 -28.95 -59.10 -21.70
N ALA A 9 -29.41 -57.89 -21.99
CA ALA A 9 -28.66 -56.67 -21.71
C ALA A 9 -28.76 -56.33 -20.22
N ALA A 10 -27.62 -56.25 -19.54
CA ALA A 10 -27.56 -55.86 -18.14
C ALA A 10 -27.96 -54.39 -17.96
N ILE A 11 -29.01 -54.15 -17.17
CA ILE A 11 -29.51 -52.82 -16.86
C ILE A 11 -28.59 -52.22 -15.79
N VAL A 12 -27.70 -51.31 -16.17
CA VAL A 12 -26.86 -50.57 -15.21
C VAL A 12 -27.77 -49.61 -14.45
N SER A 13 -27.94 -49.85 -13.14
CA SER A 13 -28.71 -48.94 -12.29
C SER A 13 -27.96 -47.61 -12.13
N PRO A 14 -28.63 -46.44 -12.23
CA PRO A 14 -27.99 -45.16 -12.04
C PRO A 14 -27.48 -45.03 -10.59
N ARG A 15 -26.21 -44.64 -10.44
CA ARG A 15 -25.59 -44.40 -9.14
C ARG A 15 -26.23 -43.17 -8.50
N SER A 16 -26.95 -43.34 -7.40
CA SER A 16 -27.62 -42.23 -6.73
C SER A 16 -26.58 -41.24 -6.19
N ALA A 17 -26.52 -40.03 -6.77
CA ALA A 17 -25.64 -38.97 -6.29
C ALA A 17 -26.18 -38.42 -4.97
N THR A 18 -25.48 -38.68 -3.87
CA THR A 18 -25.82 -38.18 -2.54
C THR A 18 -25.82 -36.66 -2.53
N LYS A 19 -27.00 -36.05 -2.64
CA LYS A 19 -27.17 -34.60 -2.50
C LYS A 19 -27.04 -34.22 -1.03
N LEU A 20 -25.83 -33.86 -0.60
CA LEU A 20 -25.58 -33.29 0.72
C LEU A 20 -26.31 -31.96 0.85
N ARG A 21 -27.51 -31.98 1.44
CA ARG A 21 -28.25 -30.76 1.77
C ARG A 21 -27.72 -30.25 3.10
N LEU A 22 -26.94 -29.17 3.05
CA LEU A 22 -26.48 -28.49 4.25
C LEU A 22 -27.72 -27.99 5.02
N THR A 23 -27.99 -28.56 6.18
CA THR A 23 -29.07 -28.09 7.06
C THR A 23 -28.75 -26.66 7.50
N ALA A 24 -29.76 -25.86 7.87
CA ALA A 24 -29.56 -24.46 8.28
C ALA A 24 -28.48 -24.30 9.37
N ARG A 25 -28.32 -25.32 10.23
CA ARG A 25 -27.26 -25.40 11.25
C ARG A 25 -25.88 -25.66 10.63
N GLY A 26 -25.77 -26.59 9.68
CA GLY A 26 -24.52 -26.86 8.95
C GLY A 26 -24.03 -25.64 8.15
N ARG A 27 -24.94 -24.86 7.56
CA ARG A 27 -24.58 -23.62 6.85
C ARG A 27 -24.00 -22.55 7.79
N ARG A 28 -24.54 -22.42 9.01
CA ARG A 28 -23.99 -21.49 10.02
C ARG A 28 -22.59 -21.91 10.47
N VAL A 29 -22.37 -23.21 10.69
CA VAL A 29 -21.05 -23.74 11.08
C VAL A 29 -20.01 -23.51 9.98
N VAL A 30 -20.34 -23.79 8.72
CA VAL A 30 -19.44 -23.56 7.58
C VAL A 30 -19.12 -22.08 7.40
N LEU A 31 -20.13 -21.20 7.52
CA LEU A 31 -19.91 -19.75 7.46
C LEU A 31 -19.04 -19.25 8.60
N ALA A 32 -19.26 -19.73 9.83
CA ALA A 32 -18.43 -19.37 10.98
C ALA A 32 -16.98 -19.84 10.80
N LEU A 33 -16.76 -21.05 10.30
CA LEU A 33 -15.43 -21.59 10.03
C LEU A 33 -14.69 -20.78 8.95
N ALA A 34 -15.40 -20.33 7.92
CA ALA A 34 -14.83 -19.49 6.86
C ALA A 34 -14.59 -18.04 7.30
N ALA A 35 -15.36 -17.53 8.26
CA ALA A 35 -15.23 -16.16 8.76
C ALA A 35 -13.95 -15.95 9.60
N VAL A 36 -13.46 -16.97 10.30
CA VAL A 36 -12.25 -16.88 11.13
C VAL A 36 -11.00 -16.46 10.33
N PRO A 37 -10.59 -17.15 9.25
CA PRO A 37 -9.42 -16.73 8.47
C PRO A 37 -9.63 -15.39 7.77
N LEU A 38 -10.86 -15.05 7.39
CA LEU A 38 -11.20 -13.74 6.83
C LEU A 38 -11.02 -12.61 7.84
N ALA A 39 -11.47 -12.78 9.08
CA ALA A 39 -11.31 -11.80 10.15
C ALA A 39 -9.82 -11.63 10.52
N VAL A 40 -9.05 -12.73 10.55
CA VAL A 40 -7.60 -12.66 10.76
C VAL A 40 -6.90 -11.96 9.60
N GLY A 41 -7.28 -12.26 8.35
CA GLY A 41 -6.72 -11.59 7.16
C GLY A 41 -7.03 -10.09 7.13
N ILE A 42 -8.26 -9.69 7.47
CA ILE A 42 -8.65 -8.27 7.56
C ILE A 42 -7.94 -7.59 8.73
N GLY A 43 -7.85 -8.23 9.90
CA GLY A 43 -7.12 -7.70 11.05
C GLY A 43 -5.64 -7.52 10.74
N PHE A 44 -5.01 -8.50 10.08
CA PHE A 44 -3.64 -8.41 9.62
C PHE A 44 -3.48 -7.32 8.57
N ALA A 45 -4.37 -7.22 7.58
CA ALA A 45 -4.34 -6.16 6.56
C ALA A 45 -4.62 -4.77 7.13
N ALA A 46 -5.41 -4.63 8.20
CA ALA A 46 -5.62 -3.35 8.87
C ALA A 46 -4.39 -2.93 9.70
N LEU A 47 -3.72 -3.89 10.35
CA LEU A 47 -2.46 -3.65 11.07
C LEU A 47 -1.26 -3.45 10.13
N SER A 48 -1.28 -4.08 8.94
CA SER A 48 -0.20 -4.02 7.95
C SER A 48 -0.39 -2.95 6.89
N GLY A 49 -1.65 -2.61 6.58
CA GLY A 49 -2.05 -1.58 5.62
C GLY A 49 -2.23 -0.20 6.24
N GLY A 50 -1.95 -0.07 7.54
CA GLY A 50 -1.89 1.18 8.28
C GLY A 50 -0.64 2.01 7.99
N SER A 51 -0.26 2.18 6.72
CA SER A 51 0.39 3.41 6.28
C SER A 51 -0.71 4.42 5.93
N ALA A 52 -1.57 4.68 6.91
CA ALA A 52 -2.26 5.97 6.96
C ALA A 52 -1.16 7.02 7.06
N MET A 53 -1.34 8.12 6.34
CA MET A 53 -0.48 9.29 6.38
C MET A 53 -0.48 9.87 7.80
N ALA A 54 0.31 9.28 8.69
CA ALA A 54 0.69 9.87 9.95
C ALA A 54 1.97 10.65 9.64
N SER A 55 1.80 11.96 9.47
CA SER A 55 2.87 12.94 9.56
C SER A 55 3.63 12.68 10.87
N GLY A 56 4.74 11.97 10.76
CA GLY A 56 5.38 11.31 11.90
C GLY A 56 6.57 10.50 11.43
N GLU A 57 7.49 11.21 10.78
CA GLU A 57 8.89 10.89 10.54
C GLU A 57 9.44 9.74 11.41
N GLN A 58 9.34 8.52 10.91
CA GLN A 58 10.20 7.41 11.33
C GLN A 58 10.27 6.36 10.22
N VAL A 59 10.68 6.79 9.02
CA VAL A 59 11.12 5.87 7.96
C VAL A 59 12.64 5.92 7.90
N ALA A 60 13.27 4.81 8.26
CA ALA A 60 14.67 4.43 8.07
C ALA A 60 15.61 5.51 7.46
N THR A 61 16.29 6.25 8.35
CA THR A 61 17.66 6.81 8.19
C THR A 61 18.15 7.02 6.75
N ALA A 62 17.57 8.00 6.08
CA ALA A 62 18.37 9.04 5.44
C ALA A 62 17.97 10.32 6.15
N SER A 63 18.73 10.72 7.18
CA SER A 63 18.47 11.96 7.91
C SER A 63 18.76 13.13 6.98
N PHE A 64 17.73 13.62 6.29
CA PHE A 64 17.81 14.88 5.59
C PHE A 64 17.47 15.98 6.59
N ALA A 65 18.27 17.04 6.66
CA ALA A 65 17.82 18.26 7.31
C ALA A 65 16.61 18.79 6.55
N SER A 66 15.54 19.11 7.27
CA SER A 66 14.36 19.77 6.70
C SER A 66 14.20 21.17 7.29
N VAL A 67 13.81 22.11 6.43
CA VAL A 67 13.56 23.51 6.81
C VAL A 67 12.12 23.85 6.47
N THR A 68 11.38 24.32 7.46
CA THR A 68 10.01 24.81 7.27
C THR A 68 10.04 26.25 6.78
N VAL A 69 9.39 26.52 5.65
CA VAL A 69 9.30 27.86 5.07
C VAL A 69 8.44 28.77 5.94
N MET A 70 9.04 29.84 6.46
CA MET A 70 8.34 30.87 7.23
C MET A 70 7.83 32.01 6.35
N PRO A 71 6.83 32.78 6.82
CA PRO A 71 6.38 33.97 6.11
C PRO A 71 7.54 34.95 5.90
N GLY A 72 7.82 35.30 4.64
CA GLY A 72 8.92 36.19 4.27
C GLY A 72 10.20 35.47 3.84
N ASP A 73 10.28 34.15 4.02
CA ASP A 73 11.39 33.36 3.49
C ASP A 73 11.32 33.25 1.97
N THR A 74 12.50 33.31 1.36
CA THR A 74 12.68 33.08 -0.07
C THR A 74 13.63 31.90 -0.26
N LEU A 75 13.58 31.24 -1.42
CA LEU A 75 14.56 30.21 -1.76
C LEU A 75 16.00 30.74 -1.64
N TRP A 76 16.20 32.03 -1.90
CA TRP A 76 17.49 32.69 -1.75
C TRP A 76 17.95 32.79 -0.29
N SER A 77 17.09 33.31 0.59
CA SER A 77 17.43 33.45 2.01
C SER A 77 17.62 32.10 2.70
N ILE A 78 16.87 31.07 2.27
CA ILE A 78 17.04 29.70 2.73
C ILE A 78 18.36 29.11 2.21
N ALA A 79 18.71 29.32 0.94
CA ALA A 79 19.97 28.84 0.40
C ALA A 79 21.19 29.48 1.09
N GLU A 80 21.12 30.79 1.37
CA GLU A 80 22.18 31.53 2.07
C GLU A 80 22.32 31.10 3.54
N SER A 81 21.21 30.74 4.20
CA SER A 81 21.25 30.26 5.59
C SER A 81 21.76 28.82 5.69
N VAL A 82 21.43 27.97 4.72
CA VAL A 82 21.80 26.56 4.69
C VAL A 82 23.25 26.37 4.23
N ALA A 83 23.71 27.12 3.23
CA ALA A 83 25.04 26.96 2.65
C ALA A 83 25.71 28.32 2.36
N PRO A 84 26.22 29.04 3.38
CA PRO A 84 26.81 30.37 3.20
C PRO A 84 28.10 30.38 2.37
N GLY A 85 28.75 29.22 2.20
CA GLY A 85 29.98 29.05 1.42
C GLY A 85 29.77 28.59 -0.03
N ALA A 86 28.55 28.26 -0.43
CA ALA A 86 28.22 27.79 -1.79
C ALA A 86 27.53 28.90 -2.60
N ASP A 87 27.54 28.79 -3.94
CA ASP A 87 26.75 29.71 -4.77
C ASP A 87 25.25 29.45 -4.52
N PRO A 88 24.48 30.45 -4.04
CA PRO A 88 23.05 30.29 -3.78
C PRO A 88 22.28 29.79 -5.00
N ARG A 89 22.73 30.08 -6.23
CA ARG A 89 22.05 29.62 -7.45
C ARG A 89 22.11 28.12 -7.63
N GLU A 90 23.25 27.51 -7.30
CA GLU A 90 23.43 26.06 -7.36
C GLU A 90 22.58 25.39 -6.28
N VAL A 91 22.64 25.93 -5.06
CA VAL A 91 21.87 25.43 -3.91
C VAL A 91 20.36 25.50 -4.17
N ILE A 92 19.85 26.61 -4.71
CA ILE A 92 18.45 26.76 -5.09
C ILE A 92 18.06 25.71 -6.15
N GLY A 93 18.94 25.46 -7.13
CA GLY A 93 18.73 24.45 -8.16
C GLY A 93 18.64 23.04 -7.58
N ASP A 94 19.51 22.71 -6.63
CA ASP A 94 19.53 21.43 -5.93
C ASP A 94 18.29 21.24 -5.05
N ILE A 95 17.92 22.26 -4.26
CA ILE A 95 16.71 22.27 -3.43
C ILE A 95 15.46 22.13 -4.30
N THR A 96 15.38 22.87 -5.40
CA THR A 96 14.25 22.82 -6.34
C THR A 96 14.11 21.44 -6.97
N ARG A 97 15.23 20.82 -7.34
CA ARG A 97 15.27 19.48 -7.94
C ARG A 97 14.87 18.42 -6.92
N LEU A 98 15.38 18.51 -5.70
CA LEU A 98 15.09 17.56 -4.62
C LEU A 98 13.62 17.63 -4.17
N ASN A 99 13.07 18.84 -4.05
CA ASN A 99 11.69 19.07 -3.61
C ASN A 99 10.67 19.16 -4.76
N ALA A 100 11.10 18.89 -6.00
CA ALA A 100 10.30 18.97 -7.22
C ALA A 100 9.47 20.29 -7.36
N LEU A 101 10.04 21.42 -6.94
CA LEU A 101 9.33 22.70 -6.94
C LEU A 101 9.08 23.16 -8.38
N ARG A 102 7.81 23.28 -8.76
CA ARG A 102 7.44 23.79 -10.10
C ARG A 102 7.58 25.31 -10.13
N GLY A 103 8.62 25.79 -10.82
CA GLY A 103 8.82 27.22 -11.05
C GLY A 103 9.28 28.02 -9.83
N GLY A 104 9.83 27.36 -8.80
CA GLY A 104 10.36 28.04 -7.62
C GLY A 104 9.31 28.66 -6.69
N ALA A 105 8.03 28.30 -6.87
CA ALA A 105 6.98 28.74 -5.97
C ALA A 105 7.11 28.01 -4.62
N LEU A 106 7.27 28.79 -3.55
CA LEU A 106 7.24 28.31 -2.17
C LEU A 106 5.87 28.55 -1.56
N GLN A 107 5.40 27.59 -0.76
CA GLN A 107 4.24 27.77 0.10
C GLN A 107 4.69 27.96 1.55
N ILE A 108 4.03 28.89 2.25
CA ILE A 108 4.29 29.12 3.67
C ILE A 108 3.88 27.87 4.45
N GLY A 109 4.73 27.42 5.37
CA GLY A 109 4.54 26.18 6.12
C GLY A 109 4.91 24.92 5.34
N GLN A 110 5.42 25.05 4.12
CA GLN A 110 5.96 23.93 3.36
C GLN A 110 7.29 23.47 3.97
N GLU A 111 7.46 22.16 4.09
CA GLU A 111 8.71 21.54 4.49
C GLU A 111 9.59 21.34 3.24
N LEU A 112 10.81 21.87 3.29
CA LEU A 112 11.83 21.69 2.26
C LEU A 112 12.90 20.74 2.75
N ALA A 113 13.12 19.66 2.02
CA ALA A 113 14.26 18.79 2.21
C ALA A 113 15.54 19.48 1.72
N ILE A 114 16.58 19.46 2.54
CA ILE A 114 17.89 19.99 2.20
C ILE A 114 18.78 18.86 1.68
N PRO A 115 19.47 19.03 0.54
CA PRO A 115 20.44 18.06 0.05
C PRO A 115 21.51 17.76 1.11
N ALA A 116 21.86 16.48 1.28
CA ALA A 116 22.79 16.05 2.32
C ALA A 116 24.16 16.74 2.27
N GLN A 117 24.57 17.23 1.10
CA GLN A 117 25.81 18.00 0.91
C GLN A 117 25.82 19.38 1.60
N TYR A 118 24.65 19.87 2.04
CA TYR A 118 24.49 21.14 2.76
C TYR A 118 23.83 20.96 4.13
N SER A 119 23.64 19.70 4.55
CA SER A 119 23.03 19.33 5.83
C SER A 119 24.15 19.00 6.82
N GLU A 120 24.65 20.01 7.54
CA GLU A 120 25.64 19.85 8.62
C GLU A 120 25.04 19.98 10.03
#